data_AF-A0A160TRE2-F1
#
_entry.id   AF-A0A160TRE2-F1
#
_cell.length_a   1.000
_cell.length_b   1.000
_cell.length_c   1.000
_cell.angle_alpha   90.00
_cell.angle_beta   90.00
_cell.angle_gamma   90.00
#
_symmetry.space_group_name_H-M   'P 1'
#
loop_
_entity.id
_entity.type
_entity.pdbx_description
1 polymer ?
#
loop_
_entity_poly.entity_id
_entity_poly.type
_entity_poly.pdbx_seq_one_letter_code
_entity_poly.pdbx_strand_id
1 'polypeptide(L)' 'MADGKVAPGTTWRQQSIVGSVFEAEGKWHQDRVIPKITGSAHVNAESTLILNPEDPFCMGITS' A
#
# COMPACT_ATOMS: atom_id res chain seq x y z
N MET A 1 10.36 -3.93 16.54
CA MET A 1 11.41 -2.91 16.40
C MET A 1 10.92 -1.62 17.06
N ALA A 2 11.80 -0.74 17.53
CA ALA A 2 11.59 0.23 18.62
C ALA A 2 11.28 -0.43 19.99
N ASP A 3 10.27 -1.31 20.04
CA ASP A 3 9.89 -2.08 21.24
C ASP A 3 10.56 -3.46 21.38
N GLY A 4 11.53 -3.78 20.49
CA GLY A 4 12.26 -5.05 20.51
C GLY A 4 11.47 -6.31 20.07
N LYS A 5 10.18 -6.22 19.73
CA LYS A 5 9.35 -7.40 19.42
C LYS A 5 9.62 -8.07 18.07
N VAL A 6 10.30 -7.36 17.19
CA VAL A 6 10.67 -7.80 15.84
C VAL A 6 12.11 -7.36 15.65
N ALA A 7 12.98 -8.26 15.22
CA ALA A 7 14.37 -7.94 14.94
C ALA A 7 14.50 -7.29 13.54
N PRO A 8 15.51 -6.42 13.33
CA PRO A 8 15.80 -5.88 12.00
C PRO A 8 16.05 -7.01 10.98
N GLY A 9 15.51 -6.84 9.77
CA GLY A 9 15.61 -7.85 8.70
C GLY A 9 14.73 -9.09 8.87
N THR A 10 13.98 -9.22 9.97
CA THR A 10 12.97 -10.28 10.11
C THR A 10 11.75 -9.97 9.26
N THR A 11 11.32 -10.94 8.45
CA THR A 11 10.09 -10.85 7.67
C THR A 11 8.87 -10.98 8.59
N TRP A 12 8.05 -9.94 8.64
CA TRP A 12 6.75 -9.90 9.26
C TRP A 12 5.66 -10.14 8.21
N ARG A 13 4.68 -11.01 8.51
CA ARG A 13 3.53 -11.28 7.62
C ARG A 13 2.26 -10.67 8.21
N GLN A 14 1.67 -9.72 7.48
CA GLN A 14 0.46 -9.03 7.91
C GLN A 14 -0.72 -9.38 7.01
N GLN A 15 -1.78 -9.93 7.59
CA GLN A 15 -3.05 -10.17 6.91
C GLN A 15 -3.98 -8.96 7.04
N SER A 16 -4.67 -8.60 5.95
CA SER A 16 -5.74 -7.61 5.92
C SER A 16 -7.08 -8.20 6.39
N ILE A 17 -8.10 -7.35 6.57
CA ILE A 17 -9.45 -7.80 6.96
C ILE A 17 -10.09 -8.76 5.92
N VAL A 18 -9.71 -8.63 4.65
CA VAL A 18 -10.22 -9.48 3.55
C VAL A 18 -9.30 -10.65 3.20
N GLY A 19 -8.24 -10.88 3.98
CA GLY A 19 -7.38 -12.05 3.84
C GLY A 19 -6.16 -11.92 2.94
N SER A 20 -5.98 -10.79 2.23
CA SER A 20 -4.73 -10.52 1.52
C SER A 20 -3.56 -10.36 2.51
N VAL A 21 -2.36 -10.77 2.10
CA VAL A 21 -1.16 -10.73 2.96
C VAL A 21 -0.07 -9.89 2.33
N PHE A 22 0.51 -8.99 3.11
CA PHE A 22 1.78 -8.32 2.79
C PHE A 22 2.89 -8.85 3.69
N GLU A 23 4.10 -8.86 3.13
CA GLU A 23 5.34 -9.11 3.86
C GLU A 23 6.06 -7.79 4.09
N ALA A 24 6.62 -7.61 5.28
CA ALA A 24 7.37 -6.41 5.63
C ALA A 24 8.68 -6.78 6.32
N GLU A 25 9.74 -6.06 5.98
CA GLU A 25 11.02 -6.10 6.69
C GLU A 25 11.42 -4.66 7.02
N GLY A 26 11.99 -4.44 8.20
CA GLY A 26 12.56 -3.13 8.54
C GLY A 26 14.05 -3.20 8.77
N LYS A 27 14.74 -2.13 8.38
CA LYS A 27 16.15 -1.90 8.71
C LYS A 27 16.29 -0.57 9.43
N TRP A 28 17.14 -0.52 10.44
CA TRP A 28 17.50 0.75 11.07
C TRP A 28 18.33 1.59 10.10
N HIS A 29 17.98 2.86 10.00
CA HIS A 29 18.79 3.90 9.40
C HIS A 29 18.81 5.06 10.40
N GLN A 30 19.93 5.18 11.13
CA GLN A 30 20.04 6.07 12.29
C GLN A 30 18.93 5.77 13.33
N ASP A 31 18.12 6.75 13.68
CA ASP A 31 17.01 6.69 14.64
C ASP A 31 15.68 6.26 14.01
N ARG A 32 15.66 5.95 12.71
CA ARG A 32 14.46 5.60 11.95
C ARG A 32 14.50 4.18 11.41
N VAL A 33 13.32 3.60 11.21
CA VAL A 33 13.17 2.33 10.50
C VAL A 33 12.78 2.62 9.06
N ILE A 34 13.53 2.05 8.10
CA ILE A 34 13.16 2.03 6.68
C ILE A 34 12.48 0.69 6.39
N PRO A 35 11.16 0.65 6.17
CA PRO A 35 10.47 -0.56 5.83
C PRO A 35 10.60 -0.87 4.34
N LYS A 36 10.73 -2.16 4.01
CA LYS A 36 10.44 -2.72 2.69
C LYS A 36 9.15 -3.51 2.81
N ILE A 37 8.15 -3.14 2.02
CA ILE A 37 6.85 -3.83 1.98
C ILE A 37 6.75 -4.54 0.63
N THR A 38 6.42 -5.82 0.66
CA THR A 38 6.22 -6.68 -0.50
C THR A 38 4.78 -7.13 -0.55
N GLY A 39 4.17 -7.00 -1.73
CA GLY A 39 2.83 -7.48 -2.03
C GLY A 39 2.71 -7.80 -3.51
N SER A 40 1.56 -8.33 -3.89
CA SER A 40 1.24 -8.63 -5.29
C SER A 40 0.05 -7.79 -5.72
N ALA A 41 0.08 -7.35 -6.98
CA ALA A 41 -1.04 -6.70 -7.65
C ALA A 41 -1.43 -7.52 -8.88
N HIS A 42 -2.69 -7.39 -9.29
CA HIS A 42 -3.23 -8.05 -10.47
C HIS A 42 -3.81 -7.01 -11.42
N VAL A 43 -3.64 -7.22 -12.73
CA VAL A 43 -4.32 -6.40 -13.74
C VAL A 43 -5.82 -6.61 -13.58
N ASN A 44 -6.56 -5.50 -13.44
CA ASN A 44 -8.01 -5.54 -13.29
C ASN A 44 -8.73 -5.14 -14.59
N ALA A 45 -8.25 -4.09 -15.25
CA ALA A 45 -8.79 -3.59 -16.50
C ALA A 45 -7.76 -2.72 -17.24
N GLU A 46 -7.94 -2.58 -18.55
CA GLU A 46 -7.38 -1.51 -19.37
C GLU A 46 -8.54 -0.62 -19.82
N SER A 47 -8.41 0.71 -19.69
CA SER A 47 -9.54 1.61 -19.89
C SER A 47 -9.09 2.99 -20.35
N THR A 48 -9.98 3.68 -21.07
CA THR A 48 -9.80 5.10 -21.46
C THR A 48 -10.79 5.95 -20.68
N LEU A 49 -10.29 6.86 -19.85
CA LEU A 49 -11.14 7.83 -19.17
C LEU A 49 -11.46 8.98 -20.14
N ILE A 50 -12.76 9.26 -20.34
CA ILE A 50 -13.24 10.37 -21.16
C ILE A 50 -13.74 11.47 -20.25
N LEU A 51 -13.09 12.63 -20.29
CA LEU A 51 -13.43 13.80 -19.49
C LEU A 51 -14.10 14.84 -20.40
N ASN A 52 -15.44 14.88 -20.40
CA ASN A 52 -16.20 15.90 -21.14
C ASN A 52 -16.29 17.19 -20.29
N PRO A 53 -15.81 18.34 -20.77
CA PRO A 53 -15.94 19.61 -20.04
C PRO A 53 -17.38 20.06 -19.78
N GLU A 54 -18.35 19.55 -20.56
CA GLU A 54 -19.78 19.86 -20.39
C GLU A 54 -20.47 18.95 -19.37
N ASP A 55 -19.80 17.89 -18.90
CA ASP A 55 -20.34 17.02 -17.86
C ASP A 55 -20.21 17.71 -16.48
N PRO A 56 -21.32 18.01 -15.77
CA PRO A 56 -21.28 18.66 -14.46
C PRO A 56 -20.58 17.82 -13.38
N PHE A 57 -20.37 16.53 -13.65
CA PHE A 57 -19.68 15.59 -12.77
C PHE A 57 -18.33 15.12 -13.34
N CYS A 58 -17.76 15.80 -14.34
CA CYS A 58 -16.48 15.43 -14.95
C CYS A 58 -15.32 15.26 -13.94
N MET A 59 -15.39 15.95 -12.80
CA MET A 59 -14.41 15.88 -11.71
C MET A 59 -14.87 15.04 -10.50
N GLY A 60 -15.92 14.25 -10.68
CA GLY A 60 -16.55 13.44 -9.64
C GLY A 60 -17.65 14.18 -8.89
N ILE A 61 -18.52 13.40 -8.25
CA ILE A 61 -19.59 13.89 -7.36
C ILE A 61 -19.01 14.02 -5.97
N THR A 62 -19.13 15.22 -5.38
CA THR A 62 -18.64 15.52 -4.03
C THR A 62 -19.80 15.96 -3.13
N SER A 63 -19.61 15.83 -1.81
CA SER A 63 -20.60 16.17 -0.76
C SER A 63 -20.44 17.58 -0.23
#